data_AF-A0A3D1EYQ8-F1
#
_entry.id   AF-A0A3D1EYQ8-F1
#
_cell.length_a   1.000
_cell.length_b   1.000
_cell.length_c   1.000
_cell.angle_alpha   90.00
_cell.angle_beta   90.00
_cell.angle_gamma   90.00
#
_symmetry.space_group_name_H-M   'P 1'
#
loop_
_entity.id
_entity.type
_entity.pdbx_description
1 polymer ?
#
loop_
_entity_poly.entity_id
_entity_poly.type
_entity_poly.pdbx_seq_one_letter_code
_entity_poly.pdbx_strand_id
1 'polypeptide(L)'
;MFRIHNTITLDLSRLEAYKRRFRNPKTPEMRPVMNQWRARYLGFVRRRYVEQSKGGGNWPSLSPATIRSRRKGKGKGSPAIMRNTGTLLAVLDTQRTDNWKFINNGLRVGFLKSKTSRHPGGKRSLSVADIAGIHQFGKGRNPKREIIVDPDKQTTDGMIRDLMRATK
;
A
#
# COMPACT_ATOMS: atom_id res chain seq x y z
N MET A 1 4.85 -19.08 -4.06
CA MET A 1 4.28 -17.96 -4.85
C MET A 1 3.82 -16.89 -3.86
N PHE A 2 4.24 -15.62 -4.00
CA PHE A 2 3.92 -14.59 -2.99
C PHE A 2 2.52 -14.00 -3.24
N ARG A 3 1.60 -14.21 -2.30
CA ARG A 3 0.33 -13.47 -2.22
C ARG A 3 0.46 -12.44 -1.09
N ILE A 4 0.78 -11.21 -1.44
CA ILE A 4 1.02 -10.16 -0.45
C ILE A 4 -0.32 -9.48 -0.16
N HIS A 5 -0.77 -9.60 1.07
CA HIS A 5 -1.93 -8.88 1.56
C HIS A 5 -1.62 -8.39 2.96
N ASN A 6 -2.05 -7.17 3.27
CA ASN A 6 -2.26 -6.74 4.63
C ASN A 6 -3.77 -6.65 4.88
N THR A 7 -4.18 -7.02 6.08
CA THR A 7 -5.57 -6.87 6.50
C THR A 7 -5.65 -5.66 7.42
N ILE A 8 -6.27 -4.60 6.95
CA ILE A 8 -6.53 -3.41 7.75
C ILE A 8 -7.85 -3.65 8.47
N THR A 9 -7.78 -3.95 9.75
CA THR A 9 -8.94 -3.99 10.63
C THR A 9 -9.12 -2.63 11.28
N LEU A 10 -10.32 -2.07 11.21
CA LEU A 10 -10.65 -0.87 11.96
C LEU A 10 -11.28 -1.30 13.28
N ASP A 11 -10.90 -0.64 14.37
CA ASP A 11 -11.65 -0.78 15.60
C ASP A 11 -12.99 -0.05 15.45
N LEU A 12 -14.04 -0.84 15.21
CA LEU A 12 -15.42 -0.38 15.10
C LEU A 12 -16.23 -0.71 16.37
N SER A 13 -15.57 -1.00 17.51
CA SER A 13 -16.25 -1.28 18.79
C SER A 13 -17.25 -0.19 19.16
N ARG A 14 -16.95 1.06 18.84
CA ARG A 14 -17.83 2.22 19.11
C ARG A 14 -19.01 2.36 18.15
N LEU A 15 -19.12 1.47 17.15
CA LEU A 15 -20.12 1.52 16.09
C LEU A 15 -20.92 0.20 16.05
N GLU A 16 -21.37 -0.30 17.19
CA GLU A 16 -22.19 -1.53 17.25
C GLU A 16 -23.48 -1.44 16.41
N ALA A 17 -24.11 -0.26 16.37
CA ALA A 17 -25.26 0.00 15.51
C ALA A 17 -24.93 -0.20 14.01
N TYR A 18 -23.71 0.12 13.60
CA TYR A 18 -23.20 -0.13 12.25
C TYR A 18 -22.96 -1.63 12.00
N LYS A 19 -22.33 -2.35 12.94
CA LYS A 19 -22.08 -3.80 12.80
C LYS A 19 -23.37 -4.57 12.56
N ARG A 20 -24.50 -4.10 13.08
CA ARG A 20 -25.83 -4.68 12.83
C ARG A 20 -26.37 -4.34 11.44
N ARG A 21 -26.29 -3.07 11.02
CA ARG A 21 -26.87 -2.58 9.75
C ARG A 21 -26.07 -2.98 8.51
N PHE A 22 -24.75 -3.09 8.64
CA PHE A 22 -23.83 -3.25 7.51
C PHE A 22 -22.94 -4.49 7.66
N ARG A 23 -23.54 -5.61 8.06
CA ARG A 23 -22.86 -6.93 8.06
C ARG A 23 -22.36 -7.34 6.68
N ASN A 24 -23.02 -6.85 5.62
CA ASN A 24 -22.63 -7.10 4.25
C ASN A 24 -21.96 -5.85 3.65
N PRO A 25 -20.65 -5.85 3.38
CA PRO A 25 -19.98 -4.70 2.76
C PRO A 25 -20.33 -4.50 1.29
N LYS A 26 -21.12 -5.40 0.68
CA LYS A 26 -21.53 -5.33 -0.73
C LYS A 26 -22.84 -4.56 -0.97
N THR A 27 -23.45 -3.98 0.06
CA THR A 27 -24.69 -3.21 -0.16
C THR A 27 -24.39 -1.91 -0.94
N PRO A 28 -25.34 -1.39 -1.74
CA PRO A 28 -25.15 -0.16 -2.51
C PRO A 28 -24.74 1.05 -1.65
N GLU A 29 -25.22 1.13 -0.41
CA GLU A 29 -24.96 2.21 0.54
C GLU A 29 -23.52 2.17 1.08
N MET A 30 -22.90 0.98 1.11
CA MET A 30 -21.51 0.84 1.54
C MET A 30 -20.51 1.19 0.45
N ARG A 31 -20.90 1.14 -0.83
CA ARG A 31 -20.00 1.39 -1.95
C ARG A 31 -19.34 2.78 -1.90
N PRO A 32 -20.04 3.90 -1.60
CA PRO A 32 -19.41 5.21 -1.44
C PRO A 32 -18.40 5.26 -0.29
N VAL A 33 -18.74 4.69 0.87
CA VAL A 33 -17.85 4.62 2.05
C VAL A 33 -16.58 3.86 1.70
N MET A 34 -16.74 2.71 1.05
CA MET A 34 -15.63 1.86 0.64
C MET A 34 -14.72 2.54 -0.38
N ASN A 35 -15.26 3.31 -1.31
CA ASN A 35 -14.48 4.12 -2.25
C ASN A 35 -13.68 5.21 -1.52
N GLN A 36 -14.28 5.86 -0.51
CA GLN A 36 -13.58 6.86 0.32
C GLN A 36 -12.45 6.21 1.14
N TRP A 37 -12.70 5.05 1.75
CA TRP A 37 -11.68 4.30 2.49
C TRP A 37 -10.50 3.92 1.61
N ARG A 38 -10.78 3.40 0.40
CA ARG A 38 -9.76 3.10 -0.60
C ARG A 38 -8.91 4.34 -0.92
N ALA A 39 -9.56 5.48 -1.21
CA ALA A 39 -8.86 6.72 -1.53
C ALA A 39 -7.98 7.20 -0.35
N ARG A 40 -8.48 7.13 0.88
CA ARG A 40 -7.70 7.48 2.09
C ARG A 40 -6.49 6.58 2.27
N TYR A 41 -6.66 5.26 2.15
CA TYR A 41 -5.55 4.33 2.30
C TYR A 41 -4.50 4.52 1.20
N LEU A 42 -4.93 4.70 -0.05
CA LEU A 42 -4.01 5.00 -1.16
C LEU A 42 -3.24 6.30 -0.92
N GLY A 43 -3.92 7.35 -0.43
CA GLY A 43 -3.28 8.61 -0.04
C GLY A 43 -2.23 8.41 1.05
N PHE A 44 -2.55 7.64 2.09
CA PHE A 44 -1.62 7.26 3.15
C PHE A 44 -0.39 6.51 2.60
N VAL A 45 -0.60 5.43 1.85
CA VAL A 45 0.50 4.63 1.28
C VAL A 45 1.37 5.48 0.35
N ARG A 46 0.77 6.37 -0.45
CA ARG A 46 1.51 7.32 -1.32
C ARG A 46 2.41 8.25 -0.50
N ARG A 47 1.89 8.91 0.53
CA ARG A 47 2.67 9.82 1.39
C ARG A 47 3.81 9.07 2.07
N ARG A 48 3.49 7.96 2.72
CA ARG A 48 4.46 7.08 3.40
C ARG A 48 5.55 6.59 2.46
N TYR A 49 5.19 6.17 1.25
CA TYR A 49 6.16 5.74 0.24
C TYR A 49 7.12 6.87 -0.10
N VAL A 50 6.61 8.08 -0.40
CA VAL A 50 7.44 9.22 -0.77
C VAL A 50 8.42 9.59 0.34
N GLU A 51 7.94 9.68 1.58
CA GLU A 51 8.75 9.98 2.75
C GLU A 51 9.85 8.92 2.97
N GLN A 52 9.48 7.64 3.05
CA GLN A 52 10.45 6.57 3.29
C GLN A 52 11.40 6.38 2.12
N SER A 53 10.97 6.65 0.89
CA SER A 53 11.84 6.57 -0.28
C SER A 53 12.99 7.57 -0.23
N LYS A 54 12.83 8.68 0.50
CA LYS A 54 13.86 9.71 0.69
C LYS A 54 14.71 9.48 1.94
N GLY A 55 14.43 8.42 2.71
CA GLY A 55 15.11 8.12 3.98
C GLY A 55 14.46 8.72 5.22
N GLY A 56 13.24 9.26 5.13
CA GLY A 56 12.54 9.90 6.24
C GLY A 56 11.75 8.96 7.16
N GLY A 57 12.11 7.67 7.26
CA GLY A 57 11.37 6.72 8.09
C GLY A 57 12.11 5.41 8.29
N ASN A 58 11.38 4.32 8.51
CA ASN A 58 11.94 3.05 8.98
C ASN A 58 12.59 2.20 7.87
N TRP A 59 12.66 2.69 6.63
CA TRP A 59 13.33 1.97 5.56
C TRP A 59 14.85 2.06 5.71
N PRO A 60 15.56 0.91 5.71
CA PRO A 60 17.00 0.91 5.80
C PRO A 60 17.63 1.74 4.68
N SER A 61 18.56 2.61 5.07
CA SER A 61 19.32 3.48 4.17
C SER A 61 20.08 2.66 3.11
N LEU A 62 20.44 3.33 2.01
CA LEU A 62 21.32 2.71 1.03
C LEU A 62 22.74 2.59 1.60
N SER A 63 23.43 1.50 1.25
CA SER A 63 24.85 1.37 1.62
C SER A 63 25.68 2.49 0.98
N PRO A 64 26.79 2.93 1.62
CA PRO A 64 27.69 3.92 1.04
C PRO A 64 28.19 3.52 -0.36
N ALA A 65 28.47 2.23 -0.58
CA ALA A 65 28.84 1.69 -1.88
C ALA A 65 27.74 1.89 -2.93
N THR A 66 26.48 1.63 -2.58
CA THR A 66 25.32 1.88 -3.45
C THR A 66 25.13 3.36 -3.75
N ILE A 67 25.32 4.24 -2.75
CA ILE A 67 25.23 5.69 -2.92
C ILE A 67 26.30 6.18 -3.91
N ARG A 68 27.57 5.77 -3.70
CA ARG A 68 28.69 6.09 -4.61
C ARG A 68 28.42 5.59 -6.03
N SER A 69 28.00 4.32 -6.16
CA SER A 69 27.66 3.70 -7.44
C SER A 69 26.52 4.43 -8.17
N ARG A 70 25.46 4.85 -7.45
CA ARG A 70 24.34 5.60 -8.05
C ARG A 70 24.73 7.01 -8.48
N ARG A 71 25.68 7.64 -7.79
CA ARG A 71 26.12 9.00 -8.12
C ARG A 71 26.90 9.05 -9.43
N LYS A 72 27.72 8.05 -9.77
CA LYS A 72 28.55 8.00 -11.01
C LYS A 72 29.14 9.36 -11.42
N GLY A 73 29.59 10.18 -10.46
CA GLY A 73 30.12 11.53 -10.70
C GLY A 73 29.12 12.65 -11.06
N LYS A 74 27.81 12.39 -11.14
CA LYS A 74 26.80 13.33 -11.66
C LYS A 74 26.16 14.30 -10.64
N GLY A 75 26.91 14.74 -9.63
CA GLY A 75 26.52 15.92 -8.81
C GLY A 75 26.12 15.69 -7.34
N LYS A 76 25.64 16.78 -6.72
CA LYS A 76 25.27 16.89 -5.30
C LYS A 76 23.82 16.44 -5.09
N GLY A 77 23.59 15.50 -4.17
CA GLY A 77 22.24 15.02 -3.80
C GLY A 77 22.24 13.65 -3.11
N SER A 78 21.22 13.40 -2.29
CA SER A 78 21.00 12.09 -1.63
C SER A 78 20.14 11.20 -2.53
N PRO A 79 20.66 10.09 -3.07
CA PRO A 79 19.86 9.22 -3.91
C PRO A 79 18.72 8.59 -3.09
N ALA A 80 17.50 8.66 -3.62
CA ALA A 80 16.35 8.00 -3.02
C ALA A 80 16.60 6.49 -2.84
N ILE A 81 16.18 5.91 -1.72
CA ILE A 81 16.26 4.49 -1.40
C ILE A 81 15.56 3.68 -2.50
N MET A 82 14.33 4.07 -2.84
CA MET A 82 13.53 3.49 -3.90
C MET A 82 13.00 4.60 -4.82
N ARG A 83 12.90 4.36 -6.12
CA ARG A 83 12.35 5.33 -7.08
C ARG A 83 10.88 5.04 -7.32
N ASN A 84 10.03 6.06 -7.18
CA ASN A 84 8.64 5.96 -7.60
C ASN A 84 8.56 6.09 -9.12
N THR A 85 8.29 5.00 -9.84
CA THR A 85 8.03 5.03 -11.29
C THR A 85 6.54 5.17 -11.62
N GLY A 86 5.68 5.39 -10.61
CA GLY A 86 4.23 5.35 -10.75
C GLY A 86 3.65 3.93 -10.82
N THR A 87 4.40 2.96 -11.35
CA THR A 87 3.93 1.59 -11.62
C THR A 87 3.53 0.82 -10.36
N LEU A 88 4.33 0.90 -9.30
CA LEU A 88 4.09 0.14 -8.07
C LEU A 88 2.77 0.55 -7.40
N LEU A 89 2.57 1.86 -7.24
CA LEU A 89 1.36 2.38 -6.59
C LEU A 89 0.15 2.35 -7.53
N ALA A 90 0.36 2.43 -8.85
CA ALA A 90 -0.70 2.24 -9.82
C ALA A 90 -1.29 0.82 -9.73
N VAL A 91 -0.48 -0.22 -9.45
CA VAL A 91 -1.00 -1.58 -9.24
C VAL A 91 -1.95 -1.66 -8.05
N LEU A 92 -1.63 -0.97 -6.94
CA LEU A 92 -2.55 -0.85 -5.80
C LEU A 92 -3.83 -0.07 -6.18
N ASP A 93 -3.70 0.93 -7.04
CA ASP A 93 -4.82 1.77 -7.47
C ASP A 93 -5.65 1.17 -8.60
N THR A 94 -5.28 0.02 -9.17
CA THR A 94 -6.10 -0.60 -10.20
C THR A 94 -7.49 -0.86 -9.63
N GLN A 95 -8.52 -0.24 -10.22
CA GLN A 95 -9.91 -0.40 -9.79
C GLN A 95 -10.41 -1.86 -9.90
N ARG A 96 -9.57 -2.75 -10.43
CA ARG A 96 -9.74 -4.21 -10.40
C ARG A 96 -9.93 -4.65 -8.95
N THR A 97 -11.12 -5.21 -8.72
CA THR A 97 -11.73 -5.52 -7.42
C THR A 97 -10.91 -6.46 -6.55
N ASP A 98 -9.97 -7.21 -7.11
CA ASP A 98 -9.38 -8.33 -6.39
C ASP A 98 -8.26 -7.90 -5.43
N ASN A 99 -7.64 -6.73 -5.65
CA ASN A 99 -6.61 -6.18 -4.76
C ASN A 99 -7.20 -5.62 -3.45
N TRP A 100 -8.51 -5.39 -3.44
CA TRP A 100 -9.24 -4.76 -2.35
C TRP A 100 -10.40 -5.65 -1.96
N LYS A 101 -10.26 -6.41 -0.87
CA LYS A 101 -11.36 -7.21 -0.35
C LYS A 101 -11.91 -6.55 0.90
N PHE A 102 -13.13 -6.06 0.81
CA PHE A 102 -13.88 -5.64 1.98
C PHE A 102 -14.15 -6.85 2.88
N ILE A 103 -13.93 -6.68 4.17
CA ILE A 103 -14.17 -7.69 5.20
C ILE A 103 -15.04 -7.09 6.29
N ASN A 104 -15.56 -7.93 7.18
CA ASN A 104 -16.28 -7.45 8.35
C ASN A 104 -15.36 -6.52 9.15
N ASN A 105 -15.78 -5.26 9.29
CA ASN A 105 -15.08 -4.20 10.01
C ASN A 105 -13.74 -3.73 9.40
N GLY A 106 -13.53 -3.89 8.10
CA GLY A 106 -12.29 -3.39 7.53
C GLY A 106 -12.07 -3.68 6.06
N LEU A 107 -10.80 -3.63 5.70
CA LEU A 107 -10.35 -3.65 4.33
C LEU A 107 -9.06 -4.47 4.21
N ARG A 108 -9.09 -5.52 3.41
CA ARG A 108 -7.88 -6.23 3.01
C ARG A 108 -7.34 -5.60 1.73
N VAL A 109 -6.07 -5.18 1.78
CA VAL A 109 -5.36 -4.57 0.65
C VAL A 109 -4.16 -5.42 0.29
N GLY A 110 -3.93 -5.65 -0.99
CA GLY A 110 -2.82 -6.48 -1.42
C GLY A 110 -2.31 -6.15 -2.82
N PHE A 111 -1.19 -6.80 -3.14
CA PHE A 111 -0.67 -6.88 -4.51
C PHE A 111 -1.06 -8.23 -5.10
N LEU A 112 -1.83 -8.21 -6.18
CA LEU A 112 -2.06 -9.40 -6.98
C LEU A 112 -1.11 -9.46 -8.17
N LYS A 113 -0.70 -10.68 -8.48
CA LYS A 113 0.09 -10.97 -9.66
C LYS A 113 -0.81 -10.84 -10.89
N SER A 114 -0.70 -9.74 -11.62
CA SER A 114 -1.32 -9.62 -12.95
C SER A 114 -0.33 -10.03 -14.04
N LYS A 115 -0.81 -10.79 -15.05
CA LYS A 115 -0.05 -11.08 -16.27
C LYS A 115 0.38 -9.80 -17.02
N THR A 116 -0.36 -8.69 -16.82
CA THR A 116 -0.10 -7.38 -17.47
C THR A 116 0.91 -6.50 -16.74
N SER A 117 1.36 -6.88 -15.54
CA SER A 117 2.26 -6.06 -14.71
C SER A 117 3.70 -6.60 -14.74
N ARG A 118 4.24 -6.83 -15.94
CA ARG A 118 5.65 -7.24 -16.09
C ARG A 118 6.57 -6.03 -15.89
N HIS A 119 7.64 -6.20 -15.11
CA HIS A 119 8.66 -5.17 -14.99
C HIS A 119 9.50 -5.11 -16.28
N PRO A 120 9.63 -3.94 -16.92
CA PRO A 120 10.44 -3.80 -18.13
C PRO A 120 11.93 -4.11 -17.81
N GLY A 121 12.58 -4.92 -18.65
CA GLY A 121 14.03 -5.16 -18.61
C GLY A 121 14.58 -6.27 -17.68
N GLY A 122 13.74 -7.15 -17.11
CA GLY A 122 14.22 -8.27 -16.29
C GLY A 122 14.51 -9.55 -17.11
N LYS A 123 15.73 -10.13 -17.00
CA LYS A 123 16.11 -11.43 -17.62
C LYS A 123 15.20 -12.60 -17.21
N ARG A 124 14.50 -12.49 -16.09
CA ARG A 124 13.30 -13.25 -15.71
C ARG A 124 12.22 -12.20 -15.42
N SER A 125 11.06 -12.29 -16.07
CA SER A 125 10.00 -11.28 -16.04
C SER A 125 9.30 -11.21 -14.68
N LEU A 126 9.98 -10.61 -13.68
CA LEU A 126 9.40 -10.32 -12.38
C LEU A 126 8.19 -9.41 -12.57
N SER A 127 7.07 -9.77 -11.95
CA SER A 127 5.90 -8.91 -11.90
C SER A 127 6.10 -7.80 -10.86
N VAL A 128 5.31 -6.72 -10.96
CA VAL A 128 5.25 -5.68 -9.93
C VAL A 128 4.90 -6.27 -8.56
N ALA A 129 4.04 -7.30 -8.50
CA ALA A 129 3.74 -8.00 -7.25
C ALA A 129 4.95 -8.76 -6.70
N ASP A 130 5.76 -9.39 -7.55
CA ASP A 130 6.99 -10.06 -7.11
C ASP A 130 7.99 -9.04 -6.54
N ILE A 131 8.13 -7.87 -7.19
CA ILE A 131 8.98 -6.78 -6.71
C ILE A 131 8.46 -6.22 -5.38
N ALA A 132 7.16 -5.96 -5.30
CA ALA A 132 6.51 -5.54 -4.07
C ALA A 132 6.76 -6.53 -2.94
N GLY A 133 6.77 -7.84 -3.23
CA GLY A 133 7.03 -8.89 -2.24
C GLY A 133 8.47 -8.91 -1.74
N ILE A 134 9.42 -8.74 -2.66
CA ILE A 134 10.84 -8.59 -2.30
C ILE A 134 11.02 -7.39 -1.37
N HIS A 135 10.34 -6.28 -1.60
CA HIS A 135 10.42 -5.13 -0.71
C HIS A 135 9.65 -5.37 0.59
N GLN A 136 8.43 -5.90 0.54
CA GLN A 136 7.58 -6.12 1.71
C GLN A 136 8.24 -7.05 2.73
N PHE A 137 8.94 -8.09 2.28
CA PHE A 137 9.50 -9.11 3.16
C PHE A 137 11.04 -9.12 3.21
N GLY A 138 11.71 -8.44 2.27
CA GLY A 138 13.14 -8.62 2.04
C GLY A 138 13.44 -9.88 1.20
N LYS A 139 14.63 -9.92 0.58
CA LYS A 139 15.15 -11.12 -0.11
C LYS A 139 16.66 -11.06 -0.32
N GLY A 140 17.41 -12.01 0.23
CA GLY A 140 18.87 -12.04 0.12
C GLY A 140 19.48 -10.74 0.66
N ARG A 141 20.26 -10.03 -0.15
CA ARG A 141 20.86 -8.73 0.21
C ARG A 141 19.89 -7.53 0.10
N ASN A 142 18.63 -7.76 -0.27
CA ASN A 142 17.62 -6.71 -0.30
C ASN A 142 16.92 -6.63 1.07
N PRO A 143 17.12 -5.54 1.84
CA PRO A 143 16.47 -5.42 3.13
C PRO A 143 14.97 -5.15 2.96
N LYS A 144 14.23 -5.53 4.02
CA LYS A 144 12.79 -5.30 4.17
C LYS A 144 12.48 -3.80 4.12
N ARG A 145 11.45 -3.46 3.34
CA ARG A 145 10.91 -2.11 3.09
C ARG A 145 9.41 -2.24 2.89
N GLU A 146 8.68 -2.21 4.00
CA GLU A 146 7.23 -2.42 3.98
C GLU A 146 6.52 -1.31 3.21
N ILE A 147 5.69 -1.72 2.26
CA ILE A 147 4.91 -0.83 1.39
C ILE A 147 3.46 -0.80 1.89
N ILE A 148 2.88 -1.97 2.13
CA ILE A 148 1.54 -2.11 2.72
C ILE A 148 1.73 -2.31 4.22
N VAL A 149 1.26 -1.34 5.00
CA VAL A 149 1.27 -1.36 6.47
C VAL A 149 -0.07 -0.88 6.99
N ASP A 150 -0.28 -0.96 8.30
CA ASP A 150 -1.47 -0.40 8.92
C ASP A 150 -1.48 1.14 8.76
N PRO A 151 -2.67 1.72 8.49
CA PRO A 151 -2.81 3.16 8.36
C PRO A 151 -2.45 3.88 9.67
N ASP A 152 -1.97 5.11 9.55
CA ASP A 152 -1.82 5.99 10.71
C ASP A 152 -3.18 6.30 11.37
N LYS A 153 -3.13 6.83 12.59
CA LYS A 153 -4.34 7.18 13.37
C LYS A 153 -5.23 8.15 12.59
N GLN A 154 -4.65 9.15 11.94
CA GLN A 154 -5.40 10.17 11.19
C GLN A 154 -6.20 9.55 10.03
N THR A 155 -5.60 8.61 9.32
CA THR A 155 -6.22 7.88 8.21
C THR A 155 -7.34 6.98 8.72
N THR A 156 -7.10 6.26 9.81
CA THR A 156 -8.10 5.42 10.49
C THR A 156 -9.28 6.24 10.99
N ASP A 157 -9.04 7.35 11.69
CA ASP A 157 -10.08 8.29 12.15
C ASP A 157 -10.89 8.86 10.97
N GLY A 158 -10.23 9.11 9.83
CA GLY A 158 -10.87 9.51 8.58
C GLY A 158 -11.84 8.45 8.06
N MET A 159 -11.40 7.19 8.02
CA MET A 159 -12.24 6.06 7.60
C MET A 159 -13.46 5.88 8.53
N ILE A 160 -13.26 5.94 9.84
CA ILE A 160 -14.34 5.86 10.82
C ILE A 160 -15.37 6.99 10.59
N ARG A 161 -14.93 8.22 10.32
CA ARG A 161 -15.83 9.33 10.02
C ARG A 161 -16.63 9.15 8.74
N ASP A 162 -16.04 8.59 7.68
CA ASP A 162 -16.76 8.27 6.44
C ASP A 162 -17.90 7.28 6.73
N LEU A 163 -17.63 6.30 7.60
CA LEU A 163 -18.61 5.32 8.05
C LEU A 163 -19.77 5.97 8.80
N MET A 164 -19.45 6.80 9.80
CA MET A 164 -20.44 7.50 10.61
C MET A 164 -21.36 8.40 9.77
N ARG A 165 -20.83 8.99 8.70
CA ARG A 165 -21.62 9.83 7.78
C ARG A 165 -22.62 9.04 6.97
N ALA A 166 -22.29 7.82 6.58
CA ALA A 166 -23.19 6.96 5.80
C ALA A 166 -24.26 6.25 6.66
N THR A 167 -24.09 6.24 7.98
CA THR A 167 -25.03 5.58 8.91
C THR A 167 -26.10 6.51 9.50
N LYS A 168 -25.91 7.83 9.37
CA LYS A 168 -26.90 8.84 9.75
C LYS A 168 -28.08 8.77 8.80
#